data_AF-C5LGX7-F1
#
_entry.id   AF-C5LGX7-F1
#
_cell.length_a   1.000
_cell.length_b   1.000
_cell.length_c   1.000
_cell.angle_alpha   90.00
_cell.angle_beta   90.00
_cell.angle_gamma   90.00
#
_symmetry.space_group_name_H-M   'P 1'
#
loop_
_entity.id
_entity.type
_entity.pdbx_description
1 polymer ?
#
loop_
_entity_poly.entity_id
_entity_poly.type
_entity_poly.pdbx_seq_one_letter_code
_entity_poly.pdbx_strand_id
1 'polypeptide(L)'
;MMELDATCSDQTSDGVLRGRLPEQRKDEWSKIKNPCLPRVVIVNVEMPYQAGPKLFGQHPHSDHGFSVAAYFTISPENALRTFFFPGTYMDPETGQLTADAPPHLKLLTEFFRIANFQNVPQGAAANGSSHLCKVIGICENLKDLHLPSLIRPSLIEKYNGKPVLITKSLNTLRQMRVDPSGRFEWVEIDIDVRNFVWLAKSVMHHMHSAIPQLKIHVGFVIQAVDDSQMNENMLGSMRLRHLDVTKATPITVCKHNGDGESTAAT
;
A
#
# COMPACT_ATOMS: atom_id res chain seq x y z
N MET A 1 14.41 13.46 3.38
CA MET A 1 13.29 12.78 2.72
C MET A 1 13.73 11.33 2.55
N MET A 2 13.07 10.40 3.24
CA MET A 2 13.30 8.97 3.02
C MET A 2 12.54 8.60 1.75
N GLU A 3 13.27 8.18 0.72
CA GLU A 3 12.69 7.71 -0.52
C GLU A 3 12.63 6.17 -0.46
N LEU A 4 11.43 5.63 -0.69
CA LEU A 4 11.21 4.21 -0.83
C LEU A 4 11.37 3.83 -2.29
N ASP A 5 12.35 2.96 -2.59
CA ASP A 5 12.54 2.46 -3.94
C ASP A 5 11.48 1.40 -4.26
N ALA A 6 10.69 1.64 -5.31
CA ALA A 6 9.75 0.67 -5.85
C ALA A 6 10.50 -0.26 -6.82
N THR A 7 10.53 -1.56 -6.51
CA THR A 7 11.04 -2.57 -7.45
C THR A 7 9.85 -3.32 -8.05
N CYS A 8 9.76 -3.34 -9.38
CA CYS A 8 8.78 -4.15 -10.09
C CYS A 8 9.40 -5.54 -10.30
N SER A 9 8.70 -6.61 -9.91
CA SER A 9 9.18 -7.98 -10.13
C SER A 9 9.25 -8.29 -11.62
N ASP A 10 10.38 -8.82 -12.09
CA ASP A 10 10.53 -9.33 -13.45
C ASP A 10 9.56 -10.49 -13.71
N GLN A 11 8.93 -10.48 -14.90
CA GLN A 11 8.16 -11.63 -15.37
C GLN A 11 9.11 -12.82 -15.57
N THR A 12 8.89 -13.91 -14.83
CA THR A 12 9.57 -15.18 -15.06
C THR A 12 8.94 -15.94 -16.23
N SER A 13 9.73 -16.79 -16.89
CA SER A 13 9.36 -17.54 -18.10
C SER A 13 8.24 -18.57 -17.92
N ASP A 14 7.89 -18.91 -16.67
CA ASP A 14 6.77 -19.77 -16.32
C ASP A 14 5.46 -18.99 -16.13
N GLY A 15 5.51 -17.67 -16.31
CA GLY A 15 4.35 -16.81 -16.17
C GLY A 15 3.79 -16.80 -14.77
N VAL A 16 4.54 -17.15 -13.70
CA VAL A 16 4.15 -17.00 -12.29
C VAL A 16 4.89 -15.82 -11.68
N LEU A 17 4.20 -14.73 -11.36
CA LEU A 17 4.79 -13.63 -10.60
C LEU A 17 5.05 -14.06 -9.15
N ARG A 18 6.21 -14.69 -8.91
CA ARG A 18 6.73 -14.91 -7.57
C ARG A 18 7.53 -13.67 -7.20
N GLY A 19 6.90 -12.77 -6.44
CA GLY A 19 7.62 -11.69 -5.80
C GLY A 19 8.63 -12.28 -4.82
N ARG A 20 9.90 -12.38 -5.21
CA ARG A 20 10.97 -12.68 -4.26
C ARG A 20 11.22 -11.40 -3.50
N LEU A 21 10.89 -11.38 -2.21
CA LEU A 21 11.33 -10.28 -1.35
C LEU A 21 12.85 -10.11 -1.54
N PRO A 22 13.35 -8.88 -1.63
CA PRO A 22 14.77 -8.64 -1.83
C PRO A 22 15.55 -9.37 -0.73
N GLU A 23 16.59 -10.10 -1.15
CA GLU A 23 17.38 -10.92 -0.26
C GLU A 23 17.82 -10.10 0.96
N GLN A 24 17.67 -10.68 2.14
CA GLN A 24 18.13 -10.07 3.38
C GLN A 24 19.64 -9.86 3.30
N ARG A 25 20.11 -8.62 3.13
CA ARG A 25 21.51 -8.29 3.41
C ARG A 25 21.69 -8.17 4.91
N LYS A 26 22.33 -9.19 5.49
CA LYS A 26 22.40 -9.45 6.94
C LYS A 26 23.25 -8.42 7.73
N ASP A 27 24.05 -7.59 7.06
CA ASP A 27 25.18 -6.92 7.74
C ASP A 27 24.95 -5.46 8.14
N GLU A 28 24.05 -4.73 7.45
CA GLU A 28 23.82 -3.31 7.75
C GLU A 28 22.53 -3.07 8.53
N TRP A 29 21.48 -3.86 8.27
CA TRP A 29 20.22 -3.80 9.01
C TRP A 29 20.35 -4.26 10.46
N SER A 30 21.29 -5.17 10.74
CA SER A 30 21.59 -5.61 12.12
C SER A 30 22.11 -4.48 13.02
N LYS A 31 22.60 -3.39 12.44
CA LYS A 31 23.03 -2.18 13.17
C LYS A 31 21.86 -1.26 13.50
N ILE A 32 20.72 -1.41 12.83
CA ILE A 32 19.52 -0.59 13.04
C ILE A 32 18.60 -1.33 14.02
N LYS A 33 18.69 -0.99 15.30
CA LYS A 33 17.75 -1.46 16.32
C LYS A 33 16.52 -0.56 16.35
N ASN A 34 15.61 -0.74 15.40
CA ASN A 34 14.31 -0.06 15.41
C ASN A 34 13.17 -1.10 15.32
N PRO A 35 12.46 -1.37 16.42
CA PRO A 35 11.35 -2.34 16.41
C PRO A 35 10.12 -1.84 15.64
N CYS A 36 10.09 -0.58 15.22
CA CYS A 36 8.90 0.09 14.69
C CYS A 36 9.01 0.46 13.21
N LEU A 37 10.06 0.06 12.49
CA LEU A 37 10.22 0.38 11.07
C LEU A 37 10.47 -0.88 10.25
N PRO A 38 9.56 -1.25 9.34
CA PRO A 38 9.78 -2.40 8.48
C PRO A 38 10.74 -2.04 7.35
N ARG A 39 11.61 -2.99 6.97
CA ARG A 39 12.49 -2.80 5.81
C ARG A 39 11.69 -2.78 4.50
N VAL A 40 10.67 -3.64 4.43
CA VAL A 40 9.83 -3.80 3.24
C VAL A 40 8.40 -3.38 3.55
N VAL A 41 7.87 -2.44 2.78
CA VAL A 41 6.45 -2.06 2.81
C VAL A 41 5.82 -2.57 1.53
N ILE A 42 4.87 -3.47 1.64
CA ILE A 42 4.08 -4.02 0.54
C ILE A 42 2.76 -3.26 0.53
N VAL A 43 2.31 -2.84 -0.64
CA VAL A 43 0.95 -2.35 -0.86
C VAL A 43 0.28 -3.26 -1.87
N ASN A 44 -0.77 -3.94 -1.42
CA ASN A 44 -1.59 -4.82 -2.24
C ASN A 44 -2.92 -4.11 -2.52
N VAL A 45 -3.16 -3.75 -3.78
CA VAL A 45 -4.43 -3.13 -4.20
C VAL A 45 -5.28 -4.16 -4.89
N GLU A 46 -6.38 -4.54 -4.26
CA GLU A 46 -7.34 -5.51 -4.78
C GLU A 46 -8.42 -4.80 -5.57
N MET A 47 -8.49 -5.12 -6.85
CA MET A 47 -9.28 -4.45 -7.86
C MET A 47 -10.44 -5.34 -8.30
N PRO A 48 -11.67 -4.80 -8.45
CA PRO A 48 -12.83 -5.60 -8.83
C PRO A 48 -12.82 -5.92 -10.33
N TYR A 49 -13.25 -7.11 -10.75
CA TYR A 49 -13.57 -7.34 -12.17
C TYR A 49 -14.95 -6.79 -12.55
N GLN A 50 -15.86 -6.62 -11.59
CA GLN A 50 -17.22 -6.17 -11.80
C GLN A 50 -17.46 -4.81 -11.12
N ALA A 51 -18.35 -3.97 -11.66
CA ALA A 51 -18.66 -2.68 -11.01
C ALA A 51 -19.39 -2.84 -9.64
N GLY A 52 -19.98 -4.02 -9.39
CA GLY A 52 -20.89 -4.26 -8.27
C GLY A 52 -22.25 -3.55 -8.44
N PRO A 53 -23.15 -3.65 -7.45
CA PRO A 53 -24.50 -3.08 -7.54
C PRO A 53 -24.49 -1.53 -7.48
N LYS A 54 -25.38 -0.89 -8.26
CA LYS A 54 -25.36 0.56 -8.54
C LYS A 54 -25.56 1.48 -7.33
N LEU A 55 -26.35 1.09 -6.34
CA LEU A 55 -26.76 1.98 -5.24
C LEU A 55 -26.84 1.26 -3.89
N PHE A 56 -27.40 0.05 -3.86
CA PHE A 56 -27.55 -0.74 -2.65
C PHE A 56 -27.21 -2.20 -2.95
N GLY A 57 -26.50 -2.85 -2.04
CA GLY A 57 -26.10 -4.25 -2.15
C GLY A 57 -24.62 -4.47 -1.89
N GLN A 58 -24.28 -5.68 -1.46
CA GLN A 58 -22.89 -6.10 -1.32
C GLN A 58 -22.25 -6.31 -2.70
N HIS A 59 -20.93 -6.14 -2.77
CA HIS A 59 -20.19 -6.56 -3.95
C HIS A 59 -20.39 -8.06 -4.21
N PRO A 60 -20.48 -8.54 -5.46
CA PRO A 60 -20.66 -9.96 -5.74
C PRO A 60 -19.54 -10.80 -5.10
N HIS A 61 -19.92 -11.80 -4.29
CA HIS A 61 -18.96 -12.73 -3.67
C HIS A 61 -18.18 -13.56 -4.69
N SER A 62 -18.73 -13.72 -5.91
CA SER A 62 -18.07 -14.37 -7.03
C SER A 62 -17.04 -13.51 -7.74
N ASP A 63 -16.95 -12.21 -7.43
CA ASP A 63 -15.92 -11.33 -8.00
C ASP A 63 -14.64 -11.41 -7.19
N HIS A 64 -13.79 -12.36 -7.58
CA HIS A 64 -12.47 -12.55 -6.97
C HIS A 64 -11.48 -11.42 -7.29
N GLY A 65 -11.76 -10.59 -8.31
CA GLY A 65 -10.90 -9.47 -8.68
C GLY A 65 -9.48 -9.88 -9.08
N PHE A 66 -8.58 -8.89 -9.10
CA PHE A 66 -7.13 -9.11 -9.21
C PHE A 66 -6.38 -8.20 -8.25
N SER A 67 -5.15 -8.59 -7.93
CA SER A 67 -4.25 -7.80 -7.09
C SER A 67 -3.19 -7.10 -7.93
N VAL A 68 -2.97 -5.82 -7.63
CA VAL A 68 -1.76 -5.09 -8.03
C VAL A 68 -0.93 -4.89 -6.77
N ALA A 69 0.10 -5.71 -6.62
CA ALA A 69 1.03 -5.62 -5.52
C ALA A 69 2.28 -4.84 -5.92
N ALA A 70 2.70 -3.91 -5.07
CA ALA A 70 3.99 -3.25 -5.15
C ALA A 70 4.69 -3.38 -3.81
N TYR A 71 6.01 -3.50 -3.82
CA TYR A 71 6.80 -3.41 -2.60
C TYR A 71 7.81 -2.27 -2.72
N PHE A 72 8.07 -1.71 -1.55
CA PHE A 72 8.89 -0.55 -1.33
C PHE A 72 9.95 -0.94 -0.31
N THR A 73 11.22 -0.67 -0.62
CA THR A 73 12.31 -0.96 0.32
C THR A 73 12.90 0.30 0.89
N ILE A 74 13.09 0.31 2.19
CA ILE A 74 14.00 1.25 2.83
C ILE A 74 15.42 0.72 2.61
N SER A 75 16.33 1.55 2.10
CA SER A 75 17.75 1.19 2.07
C SER A 75 18.38 1.41 3.46
N PRO A 76 19.36 0.59 3.89
CA PRO A 76 20.07 0.84 5.14
C PRO A 76 20.67 2.24 5.19
N GLU A 77 21.24 2.70 4.08
CA GLU A 77 21.79 4.06 3.95
C GLU A 77 20.72 5.14 4.19
N ASN A 78 19.54 5.02 3.60
CA ASN A 78 18.45 5.97 3.81
C ASN A 78 17.92 5.91 5.24
N ALA A 79 17.84 4.73 5.85
CA ALA A 79 17.46 4.59 7.26
C ALA A 79 18.50 5.23 8.18
N LEU A 80 19.79 4.91 8.01
CA LEU A 80 20.89 5.47 8.79
C LEU A 80 20.96 6.98 8.63
N ARG A 81 20.88 7.49 7.40
CA ARG A 81 20.86 8.92 7.12
C ARG A 81 19.61 9.61 7.66
N THR A 82 18.48 8.93 7.74
CA THR A 82 17.24 9.59 8.21
C THR A 82 17.12 9.58 9.72
N PHE A 83 17.56 8.52 10.39
CA PHE A 83 17.38 8.36 11.84
C PHE A 83 18.64 8.66 12.66
N PHE A 84 19.83 8.63 12.05
CA PHE A 84 21.10 8.67 12.79
C PHE A 84 22.08 9.78 12.34
N PHE A 85 21.81 10.56 11.28
CA PHE A 85 22.70 11.63 10.79
C PHE A 85 21.95 12.81 10.14
N PRO A 86 22.36 14.09 10.28
CA PRO A 86 23.41 14.64 11.15
C PRO A 86 22.94 14.91 12.60
N GLY A 87 21.73 14.46 12.96
CA GLY A 87 21.23 14.38 14.33
C GLY A 87 20.62 13.00 14.54
N THR A 88 20.89 12.38 15.67
CA THR A 88 20.30 11.09 16.01
C THR A 88 18.85 11.33 16.44
N TYR A 89 17.91 11.20 15.51
CA TYR A 89 16.48 11.26 15.83
C TYR A 89 15.97 9.98 16.50
N MET A 90 16.83 8.98 16.63
CA MET A 90 16.55 7.71 17.28
C MET A 90 17.58 7.44 18.36
N ASP A 91 17.12 7.19 19.57
CA ASP A 91 17.96 6.74 20.66
C ASP A 91 18.53 5.34 20.33
N PRO A 92 19.86 5.16 20.30
CA PRO A 92 20.48 3.90 19.88
C PRO A 92 20.34 2.77 20.92
N GLU A 93 20.04 3.09 22.17
CA GLU A 93 19.84 2.11 23.25
C GLU A 93 18.40 1.61 23.28
N THR A 94 17.44 2.52 23.15
CA THR A 94 16.01 2.23 23.29
C THR A 94 15.28 2.03 21.96
N GLY A 95 15.86 2.50 20.84
CA GLY A 95 15.22 2.51 19.52
C GLY A 95 14.04 3.49 19.42
N GLN A 96 13.86 4.39 20.39
CA GLN A 96 12.77 5.36 20.42
C GLN A 96 13.16 6.64 19.70
N LEU A 97 12.16 7.34 19.13
CA LEU A 97 12.40 8.66 18.56
C LEU A 97 12.70 9.68 19.65
N THR A 98 13.65 10.56 19.39
CA THR A 98 13.97 11.68 20.25
C THR A 98 12.89 12.77 20.18
N ALA A 99 12.83 13.64 21.18
CA ALA A 99 11.84 14.72 21.25
C ALA A 99 11.95 15.71 20.07
N ASP A 100 13.16 15.91 19.54
CA ASP A 100 13.49 16.79 18.41
C ASP A 100 13.26 16.13 17.04
N ALA A 101 12.86 14.85 16.99
CA ALA A 101 12.53 14.20 15.73
C ALA A 101 11.43 14.98 14.97
N PRO A 102 11.60 15.19 13.65
CA PRO A 102 10.65 15.96 12.86
C PRO A 102 9.28 15.26 12.79
N PRO A 103 8.17 16.03 12.67
CA PRO A 103 6.80 15.50 12.67
C PRO A 103 6.55 14.30 11.77
N HIS A 104 7.07 14.32 10.54
CA HIS A 104 6.86 13.24 9.58
C HIS A 104 7.53 11.92 10.00
N LEU A 105 8.65 11.94 10.73
CA LEU A 105 9.27 10.72 11.25
C LEU A 105 8.50 10.16 12.45
N LYS A 106 7.96 11.05 13.30
CA LYS A 106 7.04 10.67 14.38
C LYS A 106 5.79 10.01 13.79
N LEU A 107 5.19 10.60 12.76
CA LEU A 107 4.02 10.07 12.07
C LEU A 107 4.30 8.70 11.43
N LEU A 108 5.42 8.56 10.70
CA LEU A 108 5.84 7.30 10.07
C LEU A 108 6.07 6.18 11.09
N THR A 109 6.86 6.47 12.12
CA THR A 109 7.24 5.49 13.15
C THR A 109 6.02 5.06 13.95
N GLU A 110 5.13 6.01 14.29
CA GLU A 110 3.90 5.70 15.01
C GLU A 110 2.93 4.85 14.18
N PHE A 111 2.78 5.17 12.88
CA PHE A 111 1.96 4.40 11.95
C PHE A 111 2.37 2.92 11.92
N PHE A 112 3.67 2.64 11.80
CA PHE A 112 4.19 1.28 11.79
C PHE A 112 4.27 0.63 13.18
N ARG A 113 4.50 1.41 14.25
CA ARG A 113 4.43 0.90 15.63
C ARG A 113 3.06 0.31 15.91
N ILE A 114 1.99 1.04 15.60
CA ILE A 114 0.63 0.57 15.84
C ILE A 114 0.33 -0.69 15.03
N ALA A 115 0.82 -0.76 13.79
CA ALA A 115 0.71 -1.96 12.97
C ALA A 115 1.44 -3.17 13.58
N ASN A 116 2.70 -2.98 14.01
CA ASN A 116 3.53 -4.05 14.58
C ASN A 116 2.90 -4.68 15.83
N PHE A 117 2.44 -3.83 16.76
CA PHE A 117 1.88 -4.31 18.02
C PHE A 117 0.40 -4.69 17.93
N GLN A 118 -0.21 -4.61 16.74
CA GLN A 118 -1.65 -4.83 16.51
C GLN A 118 -2.57 -4.08 17.50
N ASN A 119 -2.04 -3.03 18.13
CA ASN A 119 -2.70 -2.27 19.19
C ASN A 119 -3.59 -1.19 18.56
N VAL A 120 -4.43 -1.58 17.61
CA VAL A 120 -5.40 -0.67 16.99
C VAL A 120 -6.48 -0.38 18.03
N PRO A 121 -6.57 0.84 18.58
CA PRO A 121 -7.53 1.15 19.62
C PRO A 121 -8.96 0.83 19.14
N GLN A 122 -9.73 0.13 19.97
CA GLN A 122 -11.12 -0.21 19.67
C GLN A 122 -11.92 1.10 19.59
N GLY A 123 -12.39 1.47 18.40
CA GLY A 123 -13.09 2.74 18.16
C GLY A 123 -12.29 3.84 17.43
N ALA A 124 -11.02 3.60 17.06
CA ALA A 124 -10.21 4.56 16.28
C ALA A 124 -10.86 4.97 14.92
N ALA A 125 -11.75 4.13 14.38
CA ALA A 125 -12.53 4.42 13.17
C ALA A 125 -13.69 5.41 13.39
N ALA A 126 -14.22 5.51 14.63
CA ALA A 126 -15.50 6.14 14.90
C ALA A 126 -15.44 7.68 14.95
N ASN A 127 -14.27 8.23 15.30
CA ASN A 127 -14.10 9.69 15.52
C ASN A 127 -13.17 10.36 14.49
N GLY A 128 -12.76 9.62 13.44
CA GLY A 128 -12.01 10.13 12.29
C GLY A 128 -10.82 11.01 12.64
N SER A 129 -9.69 10.46 13.13
CA SER A 129 -8.41 11.19 13.17
C SER A 129 -7.28 10.39 13.85
N SER A 130 -6.70 9.40 13.18
CA SER A 130 -5.24 9.09 13.25
C SER A 130 -4.89 7.85 12.42
N HIS A 131 -3.65 7.80 11.92
CA HIS A 131 -3.05 6.61 11.30
C HIS A 131 -3.77 6.07 10.05
N LEU A 132 -4.33 6.96 9.22
CA LEU A 132 -4.89 6.62 7.92
C LEU A 132 -3.85 6.77 6.82
N CYS A 133 -4.03 6.04 5.72
CA CYS A 133 -3.26 6.23 4.51
C CYS A 133 -4.14 6.85 3.40
N LYS A 134 -3.53 7.72 2.60
CA LYS A 134 -4.09 8.30 1.38
C LYS A 134 -3.41 7.68 0.17
N VAL A 135 -4.18 7.45 -0.88
CA VAL A 135 -3.66 7.16 -2.22
C VAL A 135 -3.83 8.39 -3.09
N ILE A 136 -2.81 8.73 -3.87
CA ILE A 136 -2.83 9.76 -4.90
C ILE A 136 -2.59 9.07 -6.23
N GLY A 137 -3.60 9.08 -7.10
CA GLY A 137 -3.50 8.53 -8.45
C GLY A 137 -3.46 9.64 -9.50
N ILE A 138 -2.44 9.66 -10.36
CA ILE A 138 -2.34 10.56 -11.52
C ILE A 138 -2.25 9.72 -12.78
N CYS A 139 -3.29 9.75 -13.61
CA CYS A 139 -3.27 9.23 -14.97
C CYS A 139 -2.73 10.32 -15.91
N GLU A 140 -1.54 10.09 -16.48
CA GLU A 140 -0.83 11.06 -17.34
C GLU A 140 -1.48 11.19 -18.72
N ASN A 141 -1.92 10.06 -19.28
CA ASN A 141 -2.44 10.00 -20.64
C ASN A 141 -3.96 9.88 -20.67
N LEU A 142 -4.65 10.37 -19.65
CA LEU A 142 -6.11 10.32 -19.54
C LEU A 142 -6.82 10.85 -20.80
N LYS A 143 -6.22 11.85 -21.44
CA LYS A 143 -6.76 12.46 -22.67
C LYS A 143 -6.69 11.55 -23.89
N ASP A 144 -5.77 10.60 -23.90
CA ASP A 144 -5.54 9.69 -25.02
C ASP A 144 -6.40 8.43 -24.91
N LEU A 145 -7.06 8.21 -23.77
CA LEU A 145 -7.88 7.03 -23.53
C LEU A 145 -9.29 7.19 -24.12
N HIS A 146 -9.73 6.22 -24.89
CA HIS A 146 -11.10 6.14 -25.42
C HIS A 146 -12.09 5.68 -24.34
N LEU A 147 -12.28 6.51 -23.31
CA LEU A 147 -13.22 6.24 -22.21
C LEU A 147 -14.63 6.78 -22.54
N PRO A 148 -15.70 6.16 -22.01
CA PRO A 148 -17.06 6.64 -22.20
C PRO A 148 -17.23 8.10 -21.76
N SER A 149 -17.95 8.89 -22.57
CA SER A 149 -18.15 10.33 -22.38
C SER A 149 -18.81 10.71 -21.05
N LEU A 150 -19.55 9.79 -20.43
CA LEU A 150 -20.18 10.00 -19.12
C LEU A 150 -19.16 9.93 -17.97
N ILE A 151 -18.08 9.16 -18.12
CA ILE A 151 -17.13 8.82 -17.04
C ILE A 151 -15.88 9.72 -17.09
N ARG A 152 -15.40 10.04 -18.30
CA ARG A 152 -14.13 10.75 -18.50
C ARG A 152 -14.14 12.19 -17.96
N PRO A 153 -15.06 13.10 -18.37
CA PRO A 153 -14.99 14.52 -18.01
C PRO A 153 -15.53 14.80 -16.60
N SER A 154 -16.60 14.11 -16.19
CA SER A 154 -17.32 14.42 -14.95
C SER A 154 -16.65 13.83 -13.70
N LEU A 155 -15.86 12.76 -13.89
CA LEU A 155 -15.41 11.93 -12.80
C LEU A 155 -13.90 11.74 -12.79
N ILE A 156 -13.32 11.10 -13.79
CA ILE A 156 -11.89 10.77 -13.73
C ILE A 156 -11.04 12.05 -13.75
N GLU A 157 -11.35 13.01 -14.63
CA GLU A 157 -10.66 14.30 -14.67
C GLU A 157 -10.82 15.10 -13.37
N LYS A 158 -11.98 15.04 -12.73
CA LYS A 158 -12.26 15.75 -11.47
C LYS A 158 -11.45 15.20 -10.29
N TYR A 159 -11.14 13.91 -10.28
CA TYR A 159 -10.46 13.24 -9.17
C TYR A 159 -8.97 12.91 -9.46
N ASN A 160 -8.50 13.12 -10.69
CA ASN A 160 -7.09 12.89 -11.05
C ASN A 160 -6.16 13.77 -10.20
N GLY A 161 -5.20 13.14 -9.52
CA GLY A 161 -4.25 13.80 -8.63
C GLY A 161 -4.81 14.24 -7.27
N LYS A 162 -6.09 13.96 -6.97
CA LYS A 162 -6.66 14.25 -5.66
C LYS A 162 -6.38 13.11 -4.69
N PRO A 163 -5.87 13.38 -3.47
CA PRO A 163 -5.73 12.35 -2.45
C PRO A 163 -7.07 11.73 -2.08
N VAL A 164 -7.12 10.41 -2.03
CA VAL A 164 -8.27 9.63 -1.58
C VAL A 164 -7.90 8.89 -0.32
N LEU A 165 -8.70 9.06 0.73
CA LEU A 165 -8.53 8.34 1.97
C LEU A 165 -8.95 6.88 1.86
N ILE A 166 -8.10 5.98 2.36
CA ILE A 166 -8.41 4.57 2.50
C ILE A 166 -9.24 4.39 3.80
N THR A 167 -10.53 4.77 3.76
CA THR A 167 -11.40 4.84 4.96
C THR A 167 -12.44 3.74 5.06
N LYS A 168 -12.92 3.19 3.94
CA LYS A 168 -14.07 2.27 3.94
C LYS A 168 -13.70 0.79 4.07
N SER A 169 -12.43 0.47 3.90
CA SER A 169 -11.87 -0.82 4.25
C SER A 169 -11.42 -0.72 5.72
N LEU A 170 -12.40 -0.80 6.63
CA LEU A 170 -12.35 -0.60 8.09
C LEU A 170 -10.92 -0.63 8.69
N ASN A 171 -10.37 0.56 8.98
CA ASN A 171 -9.02 0.81 9.51
C ASN A 171 -7.89 0.23 8.64
N THR A 172 -7.15 1.07 7.91
CA THR A 172 -5.91 0.70 7.22
C THR A 172 -5.00 -0.16 8.12
N LEU A 173 -4.90 0.18 9.41
CA LEU A 173 -4.13 -0.59 10.40
C LEU A 173 -4.65 -2.01 10.68
N ARG A 174 -5.95 -2.28 10.57
CA ARG A 174 -6.52 -3.65 10.71
C ARG A 174 -6.29 -4.50 9.48
N GLN A 175 -6.01 -3.85 8.35
CA GLN A 175 -5.69 -4.50 7.08
C GLN A 175 -4.19 -4.66 6.89
N MET A 176 -3.38 -4.22 7.85
CA MET A 176 -1.96 -4.42 7.82
C MET A 176 -1.61 -5.84 8.27
N ARG A 177 -0.91 -6.58 7.42
CA ARG A 177 -0.27 -7.84 7.80
C ARG A 177 1.18 -7.57 8.11
N VAL A 178 1.67 -8.15 9.20
CA VAL A 178 3.04 -7.95 9.67
C VAL A 178 3.80 -9.27 9.60
N ASP A 179 5.11 -9.17 9.45
CA ASP A 179 6.00 -10.33 9.47
C ASP A 179 5.74 -11.25 10.70
N PRO A 180 5.28 -12.49 10.49
CA PRO A 180 4.95 -13.40 11.59
C PRO A 180 6.19 -13.84 12.37
N SER A 181 7.40 -13.60 11.86
CA SER A 181 8.64 -13.94 12.56
C SER A 181 8.90 -13.07 13.80
N GLY A 182 8.12 -12.01 14.02
CA GLY A 182 8.30 -11.05 15.11
C GLY A 182 9.47 -10.08 14.89
N ARG A 183 10.20 -10.20 13.77
CA ARG A 183 11.29 -9.28 13.39
C ARG A 183 10.80 -8.01 12.71
N PHE A 184 9.50 -7.93 12.40
CA PHE A 184 8.89 -6.81 11.71
C PHE A 184 9.60 -6.45 10.38
N GLU A 185 10.09 -7.47 9.66
CA GLU A 185 10.89 -7.30 8.45
C GLU A 185 10.08 -6.66 7.30
N TRP A 186 8.81 -7.04 7.23
CA TRP A 186 7.89 -6.56 6.23
C TRP A 186 6.54 -6.24 6.83
N VAL A 187 5.84 -5.33 6.17
CA VAL A 187 4.44 -5.04 6.41
C VAL A 187 3.70 -4.96 5.08
N GLU A 188 2.49 -5.50 5.02
CA GLU A 188 1.61 -5.43 3.86
C GLU A 188 0.41 -4.55 4.21
N ILE A 189 0.12 -3.56 3.37
CA ILE A 189 -1.07 -2.71 3.44
C ILE A 189 -2.04 -3.23 2.38
N ASP A 190 -3.08 -3.93 2.81
CA ASP A 190 -4.16 -4.39 1.93
C ASP A 190 -5.16 -3.26 1.67
N ILE A 191 -5.47 -3.00 0.40
CA ILE A 191 -6.47 -2.02 -0.04
C ILE A 191 -7.47 -2.73 -0.93
N ASP A 192 -8.64 -3.06 -0.38
CA ASP A 192 -9.71 -3.71 -1.15
C ASP A 192 -10.71 -2.70 -1.71
N VAL A 193 -10.58 -2.41 -3.01
CA VAL A 193 -11.46 -1.48 -3.74
C VAL A 193 -12.89 -2.03 -3.87
N ARG A 194 -13.13 -3.33 -3.70
CA ARG A 194 -14.49 -3.93 -3.71
C ARG A 194 -15.36 -3.41 -2.56
N ASN A 195 -14.72 -2.95 -1.48
CA ASN A 195 -15.37 -2.33 -0.33
C ASN A 195 -15.61 -0.82 -0.51
N PHE A 196 -15.13 -0.23 -1.61
CA PHE A 196 -15.30 1.19 -1.86
C PHE A 196 -16.71 1.48 -2.39
N VAL A 197 -17.06 2.76 -2.45
CA VAL A 197 -18.33 3.21 -3.03
C VAL A 197 -18.45 2.74 -4.48
N TRP A 198 -19.68 2.45 -4.92
CA TRP A 198 -19.98 1.98 -6.29
C TRP A 198 -19.30 2.81 -7.37
N LEU A 199 -19.18 4.12 -7.14
CA LEU A 199 -18.56 5.02 -8.08
C LEU A 199 -17.09 4.68 -8.36
N ALA A 200 -16.30 4.41 -7.31
CA ALA A 200 -14.90 4.01 -7.46
C ALA A 200 -14.78 2.67 -8.20
N LYS A 201 -15.62 1.70 -7.84
CA LYS A 201 -15.66 0.38 -8.48
C LYS A 201 -16.05 0.45 -9.94
N SER A 202 -17.01 1.30 -10.28
CA SER A 202 -17.44 1.53 -11.65
C SER A 202 -16.33 2.14 -12.49
N VAL A 203 -15.64 3.17 -11.97
CA VAL A 203 -14.51 3.76 -12.69
C VAL A 203 -13.45 2.70 -12.98
N MET A 204 -13.04 1.93 -11.97
CA MET A 204 -12.05 0.86 -12.16
C MET A 204 -12.52 -0.21 -13.14
N HIS A 205 -13.79 -0.64 -13.05
CA HIS A 205 -14.37 -1.61 -13.97
C HIS A 205 -14.34 -1.15 -15.43
N HIS A 206 -14.77 0.09 -15.70
CA HIS A 206 -14.76 0.62 -17.06
C HIS A 206 -13.35 0.90 -17.58
N MET A 207 -12.41 1.16 -16.67
CA MET A 207 -11.00 1.35 -17.03
C MET A 207 -10.29 0.05 -17.40
N HIS A 208 -10.83 -1.15 -17.10
CA HIS A 208 -10.17 -2.44 -17.41
C HIS A 208 -9.70 -2.54 -18.86
N SER A 209 -10.56 -2.19 -19.81
CA SER A 209 -10.21 -2.20 -21.25
C SER A 209 -9.11 -1.22 -21.62
N ALA A 210 -8.93 -0.16 -20.83
CA ALA A 210 -7.92 0.86 -21.01
C ALA A 210 -6.64 0.62 -20.21
N ILE A 211 -6.63 -0.31 -19.21
CA ILE A 211 -5.46 -0.59 -18.35
C ILE A 211 -4.17 -0.83 -19.16
N PRO A 212 -4.16 -1.62 -20.26
CA PRO A 212 -2.95 -1.81 -21.07
C PRO A 212 -2.40 -0.53 -21.73
N GLN A 213 -3.20 0.53 -21.79
CA GLN A 213 -2.82 1.82 -22.35
C GLN A 213 -2.51 2.85 -21.26
N LEU A 214 -2.86 2.57 -20.01
CA LEU A 214 -2.72 3.51 -18.90
C LEU A 214 -1.26 3.78 -18.54
N LYS A 215 -0.98 5.05 -18.24
CA LYS A 215 0.25 5.53 -17.60
C LYS A 215 -0.15 6.23 -16.31
N ILE A 216 0.05 5.57 -15.17
CA ILE A 216 -0.44 6.01 -13.87
C ILE A 216 0.73 6.19 -12.91
N HIS A 217 0.78 7.33 -12.24
CA HIS A 217 1.53 7.48 -11.00
C HIS A 217 0.62 7.19 -9.82
N VAL A 218 1.10 6.38 -8.89
CA VAL A 218 0.42 6.09 -7.64
C VAL A 218 1.35 6.45 -6.51
N GLY A 219 0.92 7.34 -5.63
CA GLY A 219 1.62 7.72 -4.41
C GLY A 219 0.82 7.35 -3.17
N PHE A 220 1.51 6.95 -2.12
CA PHE A 220 0.93 6.64 -0.82
C PHE A 220 1.43 7.65 0.21
N VAL A 221 0.53 8.19 1.03
CA VAL A 221 0.85 9.22 2.02
C VAL A 221 0.19 8.84 3.35
N ILE A 222 0.91 9.00 4.46
CA ILE A 222 0.31 8.84 5.80
C ILE A 222 -0.37 10.15 6.17
N GLN A 223 -1.64 10.07 6.59
CA GLN A 223 -2.43 11.23 6.97
C GLN A 223 -1.97 11.79 8.33
N ALA A 224 -1.63 13.07 8.34
CA ALA A 224 -1.53 13.86 9.56
C ALA A 224 -2.94 14.26 10.00
N VAL A 225 -3.19 14.26 11.31
CA VAL A 225 -4.52 14.58 11.87
C VAL A 225 -4.55 15.88 12.66
N ASP A 226 -3.39 16.45 12.95
CA ASP A 226 -3.22 17.76 13.55
C ASP A 226 -1.90 18.41 13.08
N ASP A 227 -1.74 19.70 13.37
CA ASP A 227 -0.59 20.51 12.94
C ASP A 227 0.74 20.02 13.50
N SER A 228 0.75 19.30 14.63
CA SER A 228 1.98 18.75 15.22
C SER A 228 2.54 17.58 14.40
N GLN A 229 1.72 17.01 13.51
CA GLN A 229 2.07 15.90 12.63
C GLN A 229 2.39 16.35 11.20
N MET A 230 2.20 17.63 10.87
CA MET A 230 2.52 18.21 9.57
C MET A 230 4.03 18.47 9.41
N ASN A 231 4.63 18.40 8.21
CA ASN A 231 4.04 18.18 6.89
C ASN A 231 3.98 16.70 6.50
N GLU A 232 2.85 16.25 5.92
CA GLU A 232 2.71 14.89 5.37
C GLU A 232 3.76 14.63 4.28
N ASN A 233 4.44 13.48 4.34
CA ASN A 233 5.41 13.06 3.34
C ASN A 233 4.95 11.80 2.60
N MET A 234 5.42 11.65 1.36
CA MET A 234 5.21 10.44 0.57
C MET A 234 5.83 9.25 1.30
N LEU A 235 5.03 8.23 1.55
CA LEU A 235 5.50 6.93 2.03
C LEU A 235 6.26 6.25 0.89
N GLY A 236 5.62 6.07 -0.25
CA GLY A 236 6.22 5.51 -1.46
C GLY A 236 5.42 5.89 -2.69
N SER A 237 6.06 5.85 -3.86
CA SER A 237 5.37 6.10 -5.12
C SER A 237 5.86 5.16 -6.22
N MET A 238 4.97 4.83 -7.14
CA MET A 238 5.28 3.98 -8.29
C MET A 238 4.65 4.56 -9.55
N ARG A 239 5.26 4.23 -10.69
CA ARG A 239 4.69 4.52 -12.01
C ARG A 239 4.38 3.23 -12.73
N LEU A 240 3.09 2.98 -12.95
CA LEU A 240 2.58 1.85 -13.71
C LEU A 240 2.41 2.29 -15.16
N ARG A 241 2.96 1.49 -16.10
CA ARG A 241 2.80 1.72 -17.54
C ARG A 241 2.42 0.41 -18.20
N HIS A 242 1.40 0.45 -19.04
CA HIS A 242 1.03 -0.66 -19.91
C HIS A 242 0.77 -1.98 -19.15
N LEU A 243 0.17 -1.88 -17.97
CA LEU A 243 -0.19 -3.05 -17.18
C LEU A 243 -1.29 -3.82 -17.91
N ASP A 244 -1.05 -5.07 -18.28
CA ASP A 244 -2.05 -5.91 -18.92
C ASP A 244 -2.50 -7.03 -17.98
N VAL A 245 -3.56 -6.73 -17.23
CA VAL A 245 -4.10 -7.65 -16.20
C VAL A 245 -4.70 -8.93 -16.82
N THR A 246 -5.03 -8.92 -18.12
CA THR A 246 -5.52 -10.13 -18.80
C THR A 246 -4.43 -11.17 -19.00
N LYS A 247 -3.17 -10.77 -18.91
CA LYS A 247 -2.00 -11.64 -18.96
C LYS A 247 -1.47 -11.98 -17.58
N ALA A 248 -2.13 -11.53 -16.51
CA ALA A 248 -1.72 -11.86 -15.16
C ALA A 248 -1.90 -13.36 -14.90
N THR A 249 -0.98 -13.93 -14.14
CA THR A 249 -1.08 -15.32 -13.70
C THR A 249 -2.26 -15.47 -12.76
N PRO A 250 -3.11 -16.49 -12.95
CA PRO A 250 -3.98 -16.94 -11.88
C PRO A 250 -3.14 -17.40 -10.69
N ILE A 251 -3.34 -16.80 -9.53
CA ILE A 251 -2.74 -17.27 -8.28
C ILE A 251 -3.74 -18.20 -7.60
N THR A 252 -3.41 -19.48 -7.48
CA THR A 252 -4.17 -20.39 -6.62
C THR A 252 -3.77 -20.11 -5.18
N VAL A 253 -4.70 -19.56 -4.39
CA VAL A 253 -4.49 -19.36 -2.95
C VAL A 253 -4.39 -20.74 -2.31
N CYS A 254 -3.19 -21.14 -1.91
CA CYS A 254 -3.01 -22.31 -1.07
C CYS A 254 -3.63 -21.99 0.29
N LYS A 255 -4.67 -22.75 0.69
CA LYS A 255 -5.18 -22.67 2.06
C LYS A 255 -4.04 -23.07 2.99
N HIS A 256 -3.59 -22.13 3.82
CA HIS A 256 -2.68 -22.47 4.90
C HIS A 256 -3.51 -23.17 5.98
N ASN A 257 -3.64 -24.49 5.86
CA ASN A 257 -4.03 -25.29 7.02
C ASN A 257 -2.90 -25.12 8.03
N GLY A 258 -3.23 -24.91 9.30
CA GLY A 258 -2.27 -24.63 10.39
C GLY A 258 -1.24 -25.73 10.65
N ASP A 259 -1.23 -26.78 9.83
CA ASP A 259 -0.54 -28.05 10.03
C ASP A 259 0.47 -28.31 8.90
N GLY A 260 1.30 -27.33 8.52
CA GLY A 260 2.54 -27.55 7.76
C GLY A 260 2.48 -28.20 6.36
N GLU A 261 1.34 -28.68 5.89
CA GLU A 261 1.18 -29.29 4.56
C GLU A 261 0.27 -28.43 3.68
N SER A 262 0.89 -27.84 2.65
CA SER A 262 0.19 -27.23 1.53
C SER A 262 -0.18 -28.32 0.54
N THR A 263 -1.47 -28.61 0.40
CA THR A 263 -2.00 -29.31 -0.77
C THR A 263 -2.62 -28.29 -1.72
N ALA A 264 -2.29 -28.41 -3.01
CA ALA A 264 -2.91 -27.61 -4.06
C ALA A 264 -4.41 -27.94 -4.10
N ALA A 265 -5.25 -26.93 -3.95
CA ALA A 265 -6.69 -27.10 -4.19
C ALA A 265 -6.89 -27.33 -5.69
N THR A 266 -7.36 -28.52 -6.03
CA THR A 266 -7.87 -28.89 -7.37
C THR A 266 -9.19 -28.18 -7.68
#